data_AF-A0A285M359-F1
#
_entry.id   AF-A0A285M359-F1
#
_cell.length_a   1.000
_cell.length_b   1.000
_cell.length_c   1.000
_cell.angle_alpha   90.00
_cell.angle_beta   90.00
_cell.angle_gamma   90.00
#
_symmetry.space_group_name_H-M   'P 1'
#
loop_
_entity.id
_entity.type
_entity.pdbx_description
1 polymer ?
#
loop_
_entity_poly.entity_id
_entity_poly.type
_entity_poly.pdbx_seq_one_letter_code
_entity_poly.pdbx_strand_id
1 'polypeptide(L)' 'MATIHPLTGVKLNEVEIERKALNFEEAVTAHLMRMTGEKYNIIAQHLGTNTHRLGEVFREEVHQSAKQVASQLLTTAAE' A
#
# COMPACT_ATOMS: atom_id res chain seq x y z
N MET A 1 -8.56 -16.57 20.95
CA MET A 1 -7.87 -17.04 22.18
C MET A 1 -6.54 -16.32 22.21
N ALA A 2 -6.20 -15.58 23.28
CA ALA A 2 -4.98 -14.77 23.26
C ALA A 2 -3.72 -15.64 23.33
N THR A 3 -2.78 -15.42 22.41
CA THR A 3 -1.47 -16.08 22.45
C THR A 3 -0.63 -15.57 23.63
N ILE A 4 -0.10 -16.49 24.44
CA ILE A 4 0.79 -16.16 25.57
C ILE A 4 2.24 -16.40 25.13
N HIS A 5 3.13 -15.45 25.41
CA HIS A 5 4.55 -15.62 25.10
C HIS A 5 5.16 -16.74 25.96
N PRO A 6 5.72 -17.81 25.37
CA PRO A 6 6.08 -19.02 26.12
C PRO A 6 7.23 -18.81 27.11
N LEU A 7 8.05 -17.78 26.92
CA LEU A 7 9.22 -17.50 27.76
C LEU A 7 8.96 -16.45 28.84
N THR A 8 7.99 -15.54 28.64
CA THR A 8 7.79 -14.38 29.54
C THR A 8 6.40 -14.34 30.15
N GLY A 9 5.47 -15.18 29.70
CA GLY A 9 4.07 -15.19 30.17
C GLY A 9 3.28 -13.95 29.77
N VAL A 10 3.89 -13.01 29.03
CA VAL A 10 3.23 -11.79 28.58
C VAL A 10 2.17 -12.15 27.55
N LYS A 11 0.97 -11.58 27.73
CA LYS A 11 -0.10 -11.66 26.72
C LYS A 11 0.39 -10.98 25.45
N LEU A 12 0.55 -11.76 24.38
CA LEU A 12 0.92 -11.21 23.08
C LEU A 12 -0.29 -10.49 22.50
N ASN A 13 -0.05 -9.29 21.98
CA ASN A 13 -1.03 -8.59 21.20
C ASN A 13 -1.05 -9.27 19.83
N GLU A 14 -2.06 -10.10 19.56
CA GLU A 14 -2.42 -10.46 18.19
C GLU A 14 -2.87 -9.16 17.53
N VAL A 15 -1.95 -8.53 16.79
CA VAL A 15 -2.29 -7.37 15.98
C VAL A 15 -3.27 -7.87 14.93
N GLU A 16 -4.56 -7.67 15.15
CA GLU A 16 -5.52 -7.67 14.05
C GLU A 16 -5.01 -6.61 13.09
N ILE A 17 -4.44 -7.08 11.99
CA ILE A 17 -3.98 -6.21 10.91
C ILE A 17 -5.25 -5.72 10.20
N GLU A 18 -5.98 -4.79 10.80
CA GLU A 18 -6.90 -3.91 10.07
C GLU A 18 -6.07 -2.83 9.34
N ARG A 19 -5.02 -3.26 8.63
CA ARG A 19 -4.41 -2.37 7.64
C ARG A 19 -5.31 -2.46 6.43
N LYS A 20 -5.93 -1.33 6.08
CA LYS A 20 -6.65 -1.18 4.81
C LYS A 20 -5.69 -1.63 3.70
N ALA A 21 -5.88 -2.85 3.20
CA ALA A 21 -5.21 -3.29 1.99
C ALA A 21 -5.67 -2.33 0.91
N LEU A 22 -4.72 -1.78 0.15
CA LEU A 22 -5.08 -0.92 -0.96
C LEU A 22 -5.98 -1.74 -1.88
N ASN A 23 -7.09 -1.19 -2.32
CA ASN A 23 -7.83 -1.76 -3.42
C ASN A 23 -7.14 -1.42 -4.75
N PHE A 24 -7.66 -1.93 -5.86
CA PHE A 24 -7.05 -1.69 -7.18
C PHE A 24 -7.00 -0.21 -7.55
N GLU A 25 -8.05 0.56 -7.26
CA GLU A 25 -8.11 1.99 -7.57
C GLU A 25 -7.10 2.78 -6.74
N GLU A 26 -6.98 2.47 -5.44
CA GLU A 26 -6.00 3.07 -4.54
C GLU A 26 -4.55 2.71 -4.97
N ALA A 27 -4.33 1.50 -5.50
CA ALA A 27 -3.05 1.09 -6.08
C ALA A 27 -2.71 1.86 -7.38
N VAL A 28 -3.70 2.11 -8.23
CA VAL A 28 -3.53 2.98 -9.41
C VAL A 28 -3.18 4.41 -8.97
N THR A 29 -3.88 4.95 -7.98
CA THR A 29 -3.56 6.26 -7.40
C THR A 29 -2.14 6.30 -6.84
N ALA A 30 -1.71 5.26 -6.12
CA ALA A 30 -0.34 5.16 -5.61
C ALA A 30 0.71 5.25 -6.73
N HIS A 31 0.49 4.54 -7.84
CA HIS A 31 1.37 4.61 -9.01
C HIS A 31 1.38 5.99 -9.65
N LEU A 32 0.21 6.63 -9.80
CA LEU A 32 0.10 7.96 -10.37
C LEU A 32 0.88 8.98 -9.54
N MET A 33 0.65 9.02 -8.22
CA MET A 33 1.38 9.92 -7.31
C MET A 33 2.89 9.69 -7.38
N ARG A 34 3.33 8.43 -7.44
CA ARG A 34 4.75 8.12 -7.57
C ARG A 34 5.33 8.62 -8.90
N MET A 35 4.61 8.44 -9.99
CA MET A 35 5.02 8.89 -11.33
C MET A 35 5.07 10.42 -11.44
N THR A 36 4.23 11.14 -10.67
CA THR A 36 4.27 12.60 -10.55
C THR A 36 5.32 13.11 -9.56
N GLY A 37 6.11 12.22 -8.95
CA GLY A 37 7.26 12.57 -8.11
C GLY A 37 7.01 12.58 -6.59
N GLU A 38 5.85 12.15 -6.12
CA GLU A 38 5.56 12.10 -4.70
C GLU A 38 6.41 11.07 -3.95
N LYS A 39 6.78 11.40 -2.72
CA LYS A 39 7.61 10.53 -1.87
C LYS A 39 6.77 9.42 -1.23
N TYR A 40 7.37 8.24 -1.03
CA TYR A 40 6.69 7.07 -0.45
C TYR A 40 5.94 7.32 0.86
N ASN A 41 6.53 8.07 1.77
CA ASN A 41 5.91 8.37 3.06
C ASN A 41 4.68 9.29 2.90
N ILE A 42 4.73 10.21 1.94
CA ILE A 42 3.62 11.12 1.62
C ILE A 42 2.47 10.33 1.00
N ILE A 43 2.75 9.48 0.01
CA ILE A 43 1.75 8.60 -0.60
C ILE A 43 1.09 7.71 0.46
N ALA A 44 1.87 7.13 1.38
CA ALA A 44 1.35 6.29 2.46
C ALA A 44 0.39 7.05 3.37
N GLN A 45 0.72 8.29 3.72
CA GLN A 45 -0.12 9.17 4.52
C GLN A 45 -1.43 9.53 3.79
N HIS A 46 -1.37 9.86 2.50
CA HIS A 46 -2.56 10.18 1.71
C HIS A 46 -3.52 8.99 1.58
N LEU A 47 -3.00 7.80 1.36
CA LEU A 47 -3.80 6.59 1.16
C LEU A 47 -4.17 5.87 2.47
N GLY A 48 -3.78 6.43 3.62
CA GLY A 48 -4.08 5.84 4.92
C GLY A 48 -3.48 4.44 5.11
N THR A 49 -2.29 4.20 4.55
CA THR A 49 -1.59 2.91 4.60
C THR A 49 -0.15 3.08 5.10
N ASN A 50 0.69 2.06 4.93
CA ASN A 50 2.13 2.14 5.25
C ASN A 50 3.00 1.87 4.02
N THR A 51 4.26 2.29 4.11
CA THR A 51 5.24 2.20 3.03
C THR A 51 5.58 0.76 2.63
N HIS A 52 5.41 -0.21 3.52
CA HIS A 52 5.62 -1.62 3.18
C HIS A 52 4.55 -2.14 2.22
N ARG A 53 3.27 -1.83 2.49
CA ARG A 53 2.13 -2.18 1.61
C ARG A 53 2.23 -1.50 0.24
N LEU A 54 2.61 -0.22 0.24
CA LEU A 54 2.96 0.48 -1.00
C LEU A 54 4.09 -0.22 -1.75
N GLY A 55 5.10 -0.71 -1.04
CA GLY A 55 6.19 -1.48 -1.62
C GLY A 55 5.70 -2.72 -2.38
N GLU A 56 4.74 -3.46 -1.85
CA GLU A 56 4.14 -4.64 -2.52
C GLU A 56 3.43 -4.23 -3.83
N VAL A 57 2.64 -3.15 -3.80
CA VAL A 57 2.00 -2.57 -5.00
C VAL A 57 3.05 -2.17 -6.04
N PHE A 58 4.06 -1.44 -5.61
CA PHE A 58 5.08 -0.88 -6.48
C PHE A 58 6.05 -1.90 -7.09
N ARG A 59 6.19 -3.06 -6.45
CA ARG A 59 6.88 -4.23 -7.00
C ARG A 59 5.95 -5.12 -7.84
N GLU A 60 4.68 -4.74 -7.98
CA GLU A 60 3.64 -5.49 -8.70
C GLU A 60 3.41 -6.91 -8.14
N GLU A 61 3.74 -7.12 -6.86
CA GLU A 61 3.45 -8.35 -6.11
C GLU A 61 1.94 -8.49 -5.88
N VAL A 62 1.25 -7.34 -5.79
CA VAL A 62 -0.21 -7.20 -5.68
C VAL A 62 -0.70 -6.14 -6.67
N HIS A 63 -1.98 -6.24 -7.07
CA HIS A 63 -2.63 -5.33 -8.02
C HIS A 63 -1.84 -5.18 -9.34
N GLN A 64 -1.54 -6.32 -9.96
CA GLN A 64 -0.93 -6.37 -11.29
C GLN A 64 -1.71 -5.47 -12.27
N SER A 65 -0.98 -4.83 -13.20
CA SER A 65 -1.52 -3.85 -14.15
C SER A 65 -1.93 -2.49 -13.59
N ALA A 66 -1.95 -2.27 -12.26
CA ALA A 66 -2.25 -0.94 -11.70
C ALA A 66 -1.28 0.14 -12.22
N LYS A 67 0.00 -0.21 -12.39
CA LYS A 67 1.02 0.65 -13.01
C LYS A 67 0.67 1.04 -14.44
N GLN A 68 0.20 0.08 -15.25
CA GLN A 68 -0.14 0.29 -16.65
C GLN A 68 -1.33 1.24 -16.77
N VAL A 69 -2.37 1.04 -15.96
CA VAL A 69 -3.53 1.94 -15.91
C VAL A 69 -3.12 3.35 -15.50
N ALA A 70 -2.29 3.48 -14.46
CA ALA A 70 -1.77 4.78 -14.04
C ALA A 70 -0.98 5.49 -15.15
N SER A 71 -0.16 4.75 -15.91
CA SER A 71 0.56 5.31 -17.07
C SER A 71 -0.39 5.76 -18.18
N GLN A 72 -1.43 4.99 -18.50
CA GLN A 72 -2.43 5.37 -19.51
C GLN A 72 -3.14 6.67 -19.11
N LEU A 73 -3.55 6.79 -17.85
CA LEU A 73 -4.19 8.00 -17.33
C LEU A 73 -3.29 9.24 -17.45
N LEU A 74 -1.99 9.09 -17.18
CA LEU A 74 -1.03 10.19 -17.34
C LEU A 74 -0.84 10.62 -18.79
N THR A 75 -0.86 9.67 -19.73
CA THR A 75 -0.76 9.99 -21.16
C THR A 75 -2.01 10.69 -21.67
N THR A 76 -3.20 10.21 -21.32
CA THR A 76 -4.47 10.83 -21.74
C THR A 76 -4.68 12.23 -21.15
N ALA A 77 -4.14 12.52 -19.96
CA ALA A 77 -4.23 13.84 -19.35
C ALA A 77 -3.27 14.88 -19.95
N ALA A 78 -2.32 14.46 -20.79
CA ALA A 78 -1.32 15.33 -21.41
C ALA A 78 -1.68 15.78 -22.83
N GLU A 79 -2.80 15.30 -23.39
CA GLU A 79 -3.39 15.70 -24.67
C GLU A 79 -4.50 16.75 -24.47
#